data_AF-A0A197SGV4-F1
#
_entry.id   AF-A0A197SGV4-F1
#
_cell.length_a   1.000
_cell.length_b   1.000
_cell.length_c   1.000
_cell.angle_alpha   90.00
_cell.angle_beta   90.00
_cell.angle_gamma   90.00
#
_symmetry.space_group_name_H-M   'P 1'
#
loop_
_entity.id
_entity.type
_entity.pdbx_description
1 polymer ?
#
loop_
_entity_poly.entity_id
_entity_poly.type
_entity_poly.pdbx_seq_one_letter_code
_entity_poly.pdbx_strand_id
1 'polypeptide(L)'
;MSQPTRPTRRKFRPACTVLAGFALALSAATAVVAVSPPLSHPRTIRHFDLAKGQQPESIAVEPDGSADLTLSFARQIARVDRKGHLTLLATLPAPAHPHTPLIGAAVVTGIARAHDGTLYFGYATGTKDLHGIWRLRPGGRPERIATLPVTGFPNGLALDEDEHCLYSADSALGVVHTLPVNGGTAKTWSDDKLIKPTTAFGANGIKVHHHAVWVSNSDTGTLVRIPIRRDGTAGPAQVRASGLPGIDDFAFTGHGDALIAALNVPNTAAYITADGHHHTVLTGSDGLSNPTSVAVRGNAVYVPSAAYFTGANPNLLRADLQH
;
A
#
# COMPACT_ATOMS: atom_id res chain seq x y z
N MET A 1 -30.35 -67.43 -43.84
CA MET A 1 -30.34 -67.98 -45.21
C MET A 1 -31.24 -67.15 -46.09
N SER A 2 -30.60 -66.45 -47.03
CA SER A 2 -31.01 -66.06 -48.40
C SER A 2 -32.48 -65.72 -48.75
N GLN A 3 -32.66 -64.46 -49.15
CA GLN A 3 -33.66 -63.83 -50.05
C GLN A 3 -33.95 -64.64 -51.35
N PRO A 4 -35.04 -64.39 -52.16
CA PRO A 4 -35.29 -63.14 -52.93
C PRO A 4 -36.78 -62.81 -53.25
N THR A 5 -37.20 -61.61 -53.69
CA THR A 5 -37.23 -61.14 -55.10
C THR A 5 -37.98 -59.79 -55.17
N ARG A 6 -37.59 -58.91 -56.12
CA ARG A 6 -38.22 -57.59 -56.43
C ARG A 6 -39.45 -57.72 -57.34
N PRO A 7 -40.32 -56.69 -57.40
CA PRO A 7 -40.49 -56.03 -58.70
C PRO A 7 -40.61 -54.48 -58.69
N THR A 8 -39.92 -53.90 -59.67
CA THR A 8 -40.17 -52.74 -60.55
C THR A 8 -41.14 -51.59 -60.23
N ARG A 9 -40.55 -50.39 -60.39
CA ARG A 9 -41.01 -49.17 -61.11
C ARG A 9 -42.20 -48.36 -60.53
N ARG A 10 -41.90 -47.10 -60.20
CA ARG A 10 -42.32 -45.94 -61.00
C ARG A 10 -41.54 -44.68 -60.63
N LYS A 11 -41.18 -43.92 -61.67
CA LYS A 11 -40.44 -42.65 -61.65
C LYS A 11 -41.40 -41.51 -61.30
N PHE A 12 -40.98 -40.59 -60.43
CA PHE A 12 -41.25 -39.15 -60.58
C PHE A 12 -40.11 -38.36 -59.91
N ARG A 13 -39.34 -37.64 -60.73
CA ARG A 13 -38.53 -36.45 -60.38
C ARG A 13 -39.38 -35.23 -60.78
N PRO A 14 -39.09 -33.97 -60.38
CA PRO A 14 -37.92 -33.39 -59.72
C PRO A 14 -38.39 -32.56 -58.47
N ALA A 15 -37.70 -31.65 -57.81
CA ALA A 15 -36.53 -30.82 -58.04
C ALA A 15 -36.06 -30.30 -56.67
N CYS A 16 -34.81 -29.83 -56.62
CA CYS A 16 -34.29 -28.75 -55.78
C CYS A 16 -34.70 -28.77 -54.28
N THR A 17 -33.78 -28.86 -53.33
CA THR A 17 -32.69 -27.89 -53.17
C THR A 17 -31.75 -28.45 -52.10
N VAL A 18 -30.46 -28.57 -52.42
CA VAL A 18 -29.42 -28.70 -51.41
C VAL A 18 -29.23 -27.32 -50.80
N LEU A 19 -29.59 -27.17 -49.53
CA LEU A 19 -29.04 -26.12 -48.67
C LEU A 19 -28.56 -26.82 -47.40
N ALA A 20 -27.30 -27.23 -47.43
CA ALA A 20 -26.55 -27.58 -46.24
C ALA A 20 -26.46 -26.33 -45.37
N GLY A 21 -27.28 -26.25 -44.33
CA GLY A 21 -27.18 -25.24 -43.29
C GLY A 21 -25.93 -25.51 -42.46
N PHE A 22 -24.78 -25.00 -42.90
CA PHE A 22 -23.69 -24.73 -41.97
C PHE A 22 -24.15 -23.57 -41.10
N ALA A 23 -24.61 -23.89 -39.88
CA ALA A 23 -24.69 -22.91 -38.82
C ALA A 23 -23.25 -22.50 -38.50
N LEU A 24 -22.78 -21.41 -39.14
CA LEU A 24 -21.64 -20.66 -38.62
C LEU A 24 -22.07 -20.13 -37.25
N ALA A 25 -21.67 -20.83 -36.20
CA ALA A 25 -21.50 -20.21 -34.91
C ALA A 25 -20.45 -19.11 -35.09
N LEU A 26 -20.90 -17.88 -35.32
CA LEU A 26 -20.03 -16.72 -35.16
C LEU A 26 -19.71 -16.64 -33.67
N SER A 27 -18.56 -17.22 -33.33
CA SER A 27 -17.80 -16.90 -32.14
C SER A 27 -17.67 -15.37 -32.09
N ALA A 28 -18.50 -14.72 -31.28
CA ALA A 28 -18.23 -13.35 -30.90
C ALA A 28 -16.91 -13.38 -30.14
N ALA A 29 -15.84 -12.97 -30.80
CA ALA A 29 -14.52 -12.87 -30.21
C ALA A 29 -14.59 -11.85 -29.06
N THR A 30 -14.71 -12.33 -27.83
CA THR A 30 -14.41 -11.53 -26.65
C THR A 30 -12.91 -11.48 -26.49
N ALA A 31 -12.31 -10.37 -26.90
CA ALA A 31 -11.10 -9.83 -26.30
C ALA A 31 -10.88 -8.39 -26.80
N VAL A 32 -11.61 -7.43 -26.23
CA VAL A 32 -11.01 -6.11 -26.04
C VAL A 32 -10.31 -6.17 -24.68
N VAL A 33 -9.07 -6.65 -24.67
CA VAL A 33 -8.14 -6.39 -23.55
C VAL A 33 -7.10 -5.41 -24.09
N ALA A 34 -7.48 -4.14 -24.06
CA ALA A 34 -6.54 -3.04 -24.15
C ALA A 34 -7.04 -1.95 -23.21
N VAL A 35 -6.98 -2.22 -21.91
CA VAL A 35 -7.11 -1.18 -20.89
C VAL A 35 -5.68 -1.01 -20.36
N SER A 36 -4.89 -0.14 -21.00
CA SER A 36 -3.71 0.43 -20.33
C SER A 36 -4.20 1.53 -19.39
N PRO A 37 -4.51 1.17 -18.14
CA PRO A 37 -4.12 2.00 -16.99
C PRO A 37 -3.92 1.17 -15.70
N PRO A 38 -3.36 1.76 -14.62
CA PRO A 38 -2.83 3.10 -14.48
C PRO A 38 -1.30 3.09 -14.36
N LEU A 39 -0.71 4.28 -14.38
CA LEU A 39 0.72 4.55 -14.34
C LEU A 39 1.39 4.45 -15.71
N SER A 40 1.99 5.57 -16.07
CA SER A 40 2.79 5.77 -17.28
C SER A 40 4.06 6.52 -16.91
N HIS A 41 5.07 6.48 -17.78
CA HIS A 41 6.33 7.21 -17.58
C HIS A 41 7.00 6.97 -16.22
N PRO A 42 7.13 5.70 -15.76
CA PRO A 42 7.85 5.40 -14.54
C PRO A 42 9.30 5.85 -14.68
N ARG A 43 9.80 6.55 -13.67
CA ARG A 43 11.19 6.99 -13.61
C ARG A 43 11.63 7.16 -12.17
N THR A 44 12.87 6.79 -11.91
CA THR A 44 13.50 7.05 -10.61
C THR A 44 13.82 8.53 -10.48
N ILE A 45 13.32 9.17 -9.43
CA ILE A 45 13.68 10.56 -9.10
C ILE A 45 14.87 10.63 -8.16
N ARG A 46 15.11 9.58 -7.36
CA ARG A 46 16.26 9.51 -6.45
C ARG A 46 16.65 8.07 -6.15
N HIS A 47 17.96 7.82 -6.12
CA HIS A 47 18.55 6.64 -5.49
C HIS A 47 19.06 6.98 -4.09
N PHE A 48 18.98 6.03 -3.17
CA PHE A 48 19.43 6.17 -1.80
C PHE A 48 20.64 5.26 -1.51
N ASP A 49 21.37 5.56 -0.44
CA ASP A 49 22.56 4.83 -0.05
C ASP A 49 22.21 3.70 0.93
N LEU A 50 22.13 2.47 0.41
CA LEU A 50 21.82 1.28 1.22
C LEU A 50 22.86 1.05 2.33
N ALA A 51 24.14 1.33 2.09
CA ALA A 51 25.20 1.14 3.08
C ALA A 51 25.09 2.10 4.26
N LYS A 52 24.39 3.23 4.07
CA LYS A 52 24.04 4.19 5.14
C LYS A 52 22.68 3.90 5.78
N GLY A 53 22.03 2.78 5.44
CA GLY A 53 20.68 2.44 5.90
C GLY A 53 19.60 3.33 5.31
N GLN A 54 19.86 4.08 4.23
CA GLN A 54 18.88 4.95 3.61
C GLN A 54 17.89 4.12 2.78
N GLN A 55 16.93 3.55 3.48
CA GLN A 55 15.91 2.66 2.93
C GLN A 55 14.55 3.34 3.13
N PRO A 56 13.95 3.95 2.08
CA PRO A 56 12.75 4.74 2.23
C PRO A 56 11.54 3.86 2.56
N GLU A 57 10.93 4.08 3.71
CA GLU A 57 9.82 3.26 4.22
C GLU A 57 8.47 3.88 3.91
N SER A 58 8.28 5.12 4.33
CA SER A 58 6.99 5.81 4.20
C SER A 58 7.19 7.18 3.58
N ILE A 59 6.12 7.71 2.99
CA ILE A 59 6.11 8.94 2.22
C ILE A 59 4.91 9.82 2.54
N ALA A 60 5.13 11.12 2.67
CA ALA A 60 4.12 12.16 2.61
C ALA A 60 4.50 13.18 1.54
N VAL A 61 3.57 13.58 0.67
CA VAL A 61 3.87 14.48 -0.45
C VAL A 61 3.43 15.90 -0.12
N GLU A 62 4.35 16.85 -0.30
CA GLU A 62 4.14 18.27 -0.07
C GLU A 62 3.28 18.93 -1.15
N PRO A 63 2.72 20.13 -0.87
CA PRO A 63 1.99 20.92 -1.85
C PRO A 63 2.71 21.18 -3.18
N ASP A 64 4.03 21.37 -3.13
CA ASP A 64 4.87 21.64 -4.30
C ASP A 64 5.26 20.38 -5.10
N GLY A 65 4.94 19.19 -4.59
CA GLY A 65 5.28 17.89 -5.16
C GLY A 65 6.63 17.31 -4.69
N SER A 66 7.27 17.93 -3.70
CA SER A 66 8.38 17.33 -2.93
C SER A 66 7.85 16.20 -2.04
N ALA A 67 8.71 15.26 -1.67
CA ALA A 67 8.36 14.10 -0.88
C ALA A 67 9.13 14.10 0.46
N ASP A 68 8.40 14.15 1.57
CA ASP A 68 8.91 13.83 2.90
C ASP A 68 8.93 12.32 3.07
N LEU A 69 10.07 11.78 3.50
CA LEU A 69 10.34 10.36 3.61
C LEU A 69 10.87 10.00 4.98
N THR A 70 10.49 8.83 5.46
CA THR A 70 11.27 8.12 6.48
C THR A 70 12.29 7.22 5.82
N LEU A 71 13.55 7.36 6.21
CA LEU A 71 14.64 6.48 5.82
C LEU A 71 14.93 5.54 6.99
N SER A 72 14.36 4.35 6.91
CA SER A 72 14.12 3.41 8.02
C SER A 72 15.34 3.17 8.90
N PHE A 73 16.32 2.42 8.40
CA PHE A 73 17.51 2.03 9.14
C PHE A 73 18.50 3.18 9.38
N ALA A 74 18.42 4.25 8.57
CA ALA A 74 19.18 5.48 8.80
C ALA A 74 18.64 6.28 9.99
N ARG A 75 17.40 6.02 10.44
CA ARG A 75 16.68 6.78 11.48
C ARG A 75 16.49 8.24 11.08
N GLN A 76 16.27 8.49 9.79
CA GLN A 76 16.25 9.84 9.22
C GLN A 76 14.87 10.21 8.69
N ILE A 77 14.51 11.48 8.88
CA ILE A 77 13.44 12.13 8.14
C ILE A 77 14.10 13.01 7.09
N ALA A 78 13.74 12.84 5.82
CA ALA A 78 14.36 13.54 4.72
C ALA A 78 13.31 14.05 3.72
N ARG A 79 13.59 15.19 3.10
CA ARG A 79 12.80 15.77 2.02
C ARG A 79 13.52 15.55 0.70
N VAL A 80 12.82 15.08 -0.32
CA VAL A 80 13.31 14.97 -1.70
C VAL A 80 12.51 15.92 -2.59
N ASP A 81 13.18 16.90 -3.18
CA ASP A 81 12.52 17.82 -4.13
C ASP A 81 12.21 17.14 -5.48
N ARG A 82 11.47 17.83 -6.35
CA ARG A 82 11.10 17.31 -7.68
C ARG A 82 12.26 17.05 -8.62
N LYS A 83 13.46 17.55 -8.31
CA LYS A 83 14.71 17.32 -9.06
C LYS A 83 15.53 16.16 -8.46
N GLY A 84 15.08 15.56 -7.34
CA GLY A 84 15.79 14.50 -6.66
C GLY A 84 16.83 14.99 -5.65
N HIS A 85 16.83 16.28 -5.29
CA HIS A 85 17.72 16.77 -4.24
C HIS A 85 17.21 16.37 -2.87
N LEU A 86 18.07 15.72 -2.09
CA LEU A 86 17.78 15.28 -0.74
C LEU A 86 18.22 16.33 0.27
N THR A 87 17.30 16.73 1.14
CA THR A 87 17.56 17.56 2.33
C THR A 87 17.23 16.74 3.57
N LEU A 88 18.20 16.58 4.48
CA LEU A 88 17.97 15.92 5.75
C LEU A 88 17.22 16.88 6.69
N LEU A 89 16.07 16.46 7.21
CA LEU A 89 15.27 17.24 8.15
C LEU A 89 15.61 16.89 9.60
N ALA A 90 15.80 15.61 9.89
CA ALA A 90 16.18 15.14 11.22
C ALA A 90 16.86 13.76 11.17
N THR A 91 17.70 13.49 12.17
CA THR A 91 18.17 12.13 12.52
C THR A 91 17.74 11.86 13.95
N LEU A 92 17.04 10.76 14.18
CA LEU A 92 16.53 10.38 15.49
C LEU A 92 17.66 9.81 16.37
N PRO A 93 17.57 9.93 17.71
CA PRO A 93 18.60 9.42 18.63
C PRO A 93 18.87 7.93 18.44
N ALA A 94 20.10 7.47 18.67
CA ALA A 94 20.42 6.04 18.61
C ALA A 94 20.10 5.38 19.96
N PRO A 95 19.22 4.36 20.03
CA PRO A 95 19.11 3.56 21.26
C PRO A 95 20.39 2.76 21.48
N ALA A 96 20.78 2.56 22.74
CA ALA A 96 21.94 1.74 23.09
C ALA A 96 21.75 0.25 22.71
N HIS A 97 20.54 -0.27 22.93
CA HIS A 97 20.19 -1.67 22.66
C HIS A 97 18.82 -1.72 21.97
N PRO A 98 18.74 -1.48 20.66
CA PRO A 98 17.47 -1.63 19.95
C PRO A 98 16.98 -3.08 19.97
N HIS A 99 15.67 -3.27 20.05
CA HIS A 99 15.04 -4.60 20.06
C HIS A 99 13.59 -4.52 19.58
N THR A 100 13.37 -3.81 18.47
CA THR A 100 12.06 -3.75 17.82
C THR A 100 11.60 -5.16 17.45
N PRO A 101 10.38 -5.58 17.83
CA PRO A 101 9.81 -6.85 17.40
C PRO A 101 9.92 -7.06 15.88
N LEU A 102 10.19 -8.29 15.45
CA LEU A 102 10.36 -8.72 14.04
C LEU A 102 11.59 -8.15 13.31
N ILE A 103 12.14 -7.00 13.73
CA ILE A 103 13.23 -6.29 13.04
C ILE A 103 14.56 -6.33 13.80
N GLY A 104 14.53 -6.28 15.13
CA GLY A 104 15.71 -6.25 15.99
C GLY A 104 16.53 -4.94 15.96
N ALA A 105 16.11 -3.94 15.17
CA ALA A 105 16.83 -2.68 14.99
C ALA A 105 15.93 -1.47 15.22
N ALA A 106 16.54 -0.29 15.39
CA ALA A 106 15.81 0.96 15.50
C ALA A 106 15.50 1.51 14.10
N VAL A 107 14.22 1.75 13.82
CA VAL A 107 13.73 2.18 12.51
C VAL A 107 12.70 3.29 12.65
N VAL A 108 12.75 4.26 11.73
CA VAL A 108 11.66 5.23 11.53
C VAL A 108 10.67 4.68 10.50
N THR A 109 9.38 4.78 10.76
CA THR A 109 8.33 4.06 10.01
C THR A 109 7.34 5.02 9.35
N GLY A 110 6.03 4.80 9.47
CA GLY A 110 4.97 5.59 8.85
C GLY A 110 5.12 7.08 9.10
N ILE A 111 4.78 7.88 8.10
CA ILE A 111 4.78 9.35 8.17
C ILE A 111 3.43 9.92 7.74
N ALA A 112 2.99 10.95 8.45
CA ALA A 112 1.84 11.76 8.07
C ALA A 112 2.21 13.24 8.16
N ARG A 113 1.68 14.06 7.26
CA ARG A 113 1.94 15.50 7.18
C ARG A 113 0.64 16.26 7.38
N ALA A 114 0.61 17.16 8.37
CA ALA A 114 -0.48 18.10 8.57
C ALA A 114 -0.45 19.25 7.56
N HIS A 115 -1.55 19.98 7.43
CA HIS A 115 -1.63 21.11 6.50
C HIS A 115 -0.56 22.18 6.79
N ASP A 116 -0.26 22.44 8.08
CA ASP A 116 0.74 23.41 8.53
C ASP A 116 2.21 22.99 8.27
N GLY A 117 2.44 21.80 7.73
CA GLY A 117 3.77 21.24 7.47
C GLY A 117 4.39 20.47 8.63
N THR A 118 3.67 20.29 9.74
CA THR A 118 4.08 19.39 10.81
C THR A 118 4.11 17.95 10.30
N LEU A 119 5.21 17.25 10.56
CA LEU A 119 5.37 15.84 10.29
C LEU A 119 5.17 15.03 11.56
N TYR A 120 4.37 13.98 11.47
CA TYR A 120 4.22 12.95 12.50
C TYR A 120 4.79 11.66 11.96
N PHE A 121 5.50 10.90 12.79
CA PHE A 121 6.09 9.64 12.36
C PHE A 121 6.28 8.63 13.48
N GLY A 122 6.29 7.35 13.13
CA GLY A 122 6.63 6.27 14.04
C GLY A 122 8.15 6.17 14.24
N TYR A 123 8.56 5.89 15.48
CA TYR A 123 9.93 5.48 15.78
C TYR A 123 9.92 4.19 16.62
N ALA A 124 10.19 3.08 15.94
CA ALA A 124 10.22 1.76 16.55
C ALA A 124 11.65 1.44 16.97
N THR A 125 11.86 1.28 18.28
CA THR A 125 13.20 1.02 18.83
C THR A 125 13.25 -0.21 19.74
N GLY A 126 12.10 -0.73 20.14
CA GLY A 126 11.96 -1.62 21.31
C GLY A 126 12.28 -0.98 22.68
N THR A 127 12.74 0.26 22.76
CA THR A 127 13.21 0.86 24.02
C THR A 127 12.19 1.81 24.65
N LYS A 128 12.03 1.78 25.99
CA LYS A 128 11.00 2.57 26.70
C LYS A 128 11.16 4.08 26.52
N ASP A 129 12.38 4.57 26.34
CA ASP A 129 12.73 5.98 26.25
C ASP A 129 12.55 6.58 24.85
N LEU A 130 12.59 5.77 23.78
CA LEU A 130 12.47 6.27 22.39
C LEU A 130 11.28 5.72 21.62
N HIS A 131 10.77 4.53 21.96
CA HIS A 131 9.69 3.88 21.22
C HIS A 131 8.39 4.68 21.29
N GLY A 132 7.79 4.97 20.13
CA GLY A 132 6.49 5.63 20.05
C GLY A 132 6.30 6.54 18.84
N ILE A 133 5.39 7.50 18.96
CA ILE A 133 5.07 8.48 17.92
C ILE A 133 5.77 9.80 18.20
N TRP A 134 6.36 10.35 17.16
CA TRP A 134 7.15 11.57 17.19
C TRP A 134 6.56 12.63 16.27
N ARG A 135 6.91 13.88 16.56
CA ARG A 135 6.50 15.08 15.82
C ARG A 135 7.73 15.89 15.43
N LEU A 136 7.73 16.44 14.23
CA LEU A 136 8.68 17.44 13.75
C LEU A 136 7.91 18.62 13.15
N ARG A 137 7.95 19.77 13.81
CA ARG A 137 7.43 21.02 13.24
C ARG A 137 8.46 21.62 12.28
N PRO A 138 8.03 22.39 11.25
CA PRO A 138 8.95 23.11 10.37
C PRO A 138 9.99 23.93 11.14
N GLY A 139 11.27 23.74 10.82
CA GLY A 139 12.40 24.42 11.50
C GLY A 139 12.66 23.99 12.95
N GLY A 140 11.87 23.07 13.49
CA GLY A 140 11.98 22.56 14.85
C GLY A 140 12.91 21.36 14.99
N ARG A 141 12.88 20.75 16.18
CA ARG A 141 13.54 19.48 16.48
C ARG A 141 12.49 18.37 16.63
N PRO A 142 12.84 17.11 16.32
CA PRO A 142 11.93 16.00 16.56
C PRO A 142 11.70 15.81 18.05
N GLU A 143 10.44 15.59 18.44
CA GLU A 143 10.04 15.35 19.82
C GLU A 143 9.06 14.16 19.90
N ARG A 144 9.19 13.34 20.94
CA ARG A 144 8.27 12.23 21.18
C ARG A 144 7.00 12.77 21.81
N ILE A 145 5.85 12.55 21.16
CA ILE A 145 4.55 13.03 21.63
C ILE A 145 3.73 11.93 22.31
N ALA A 146 4.04 10.66 22.05
CA ALA A 146 3.39 9.54 22.71
C ALA A 146 4.32 8.34 22.79
N THR A 147 4.22 7.60 23.90
CA THR A 147 4.84 6.28 24.05
C THR A 147 3.92 5.21 23.50
N LEU A 148 4.49 4.18 22.86
CA LEU A 148 3.77 2.96 22.48
C LEU A 148 4.37 1.74 23.18
N PRO A 149 3.64 0.61 23.28
CA PRO A 149 4.17 -0.62 23.87
C PRO A 149 5.44 -1.07 23.16
N VAL A 150 6.51 -1.32 23.92
CA VAL A 150 7.80 -1.77 23.36
C VAL A 150 7.75 -3.17 22.74
N THR A 151 6.72 -3.94 23.06
CA THR A 151 6.39 -5.24 22.46
C THR A 151 5.70 -5.10 21.11
N GLY A 152 5.41 -3.87 20.68
CA GLY A 152 4.77 -3.53 19.43
C GLY A 152 5.75 -3.08 18.34
N PHE A 153 5.24 -2.96 17.12
CA PHE A 153 5.96 -2.40 15.99
C PHE A 153 5.07 -1.37 15.28
N PRO A 154 5.15 -0.08 15.65
CA PRO A 154 4.38 0.98 14.99
C PRO A 154 4.89 1.11 13.56
N ASN A 155 4.04 0.75 12.60
CA ASN A 155 4.39 0.71 11.19
C ASN A 155 3.75 1.89 10.45
N GLY A 156 2.59 1.72 9.82
CA GLY A 156 1.86 2.82 9.20
C GLY A 156 1.33 3.86 10.20
N LEU A 157 1.24 5.11 9.75
CA LEU A 157 0.65 6.23 10.49
C LEU A 157 -0.30 7.02 9.59
N ALA A 158 -1.52 7.28 10.08
CA ALA A 158 -2.50 8.13 9.41
C ALA A 158 -2.90 9.29 10.32
N LEU A 159 -3.11 10.46 9.73
CA LEU A 159 -3.61 11.66 10.39
C LEU A 159 -5.09 11.84 10.03
N ASP A 160 -5.91 12.04 11.05
CA ASP A 160 -7.24 12.63 10.94
C ASP A 160 -7.16 14.04 11.52
N GLU A 161 -6.96 15.02 10.64
CA GLU A 161 -6.71 16.40 11.03
C GLU A 161 -7.99 17.07 11.55
N ASP A 162 -9.15 16.67 11.03
CA ASP A 162 -10.47 17.16 11.45
C ASP A 162 -10.79 16.72 12.88
N GLU A 163 -10.44 15.47 13.23
CA GLU A 163 -10.62 14.92 14.58
C GLU A 163 -9.39 15.15 15.49
N HIS A 164 -8.38 15.86 15.01
CA HIS A 164 -7.12 16.14 15.72
C HIS A 164 -6.46 14.89 16.34
N CYS A 165 -6.50 13.77 15.62
CA CYS A 165 -5.96 12.50 16.09
C CYS A 165 -5.10 11.78 15.04
N LEU A 166 -4.27 10.87 15.53
CA LEU A 166 -3.46 9.98 14.70
C LEU A 166 -3.95 8.55 14.92
N TYR A 167 -3.85 7.73 13.87
CA TYR A 167 -4.00 6.29 13.92
C TYR A 167 -2.67 5.63 13.55
N SER A 168 -2.15 4.77 14.43
CA SER A 168 -0.93 4.01 14.20
C SER A 168 -1.26 2.53 14.10
N ALA A 169 -0.91 1.90 12.99
CA ALA A 169 -0.97 0.45 12.88
C ALA A 169 0.24 -0.19 13.58
N ASP A 170 0.00 -1.26 14.34
CA ASP A 170 1.04 -2.04 15.00
C ASP A 170 1.15 -3.42 14.35
N SER A 171 2.25 -3.66 13.62
CA SER A 171 2.43 -4.89 12.85
C SER A 171 2.77 -6.10 13.71
N ALA A 172 3.31 -5.91 14.92
CA ALA A 172 3.67 -7.01 15.80
C ALA A 172 2.48 -7.45 16.66
N LEU A 173 1.68 -6.49 17.15
CA LEU A 173 0.50 -6.76 17.97
C LEU A 173 -0.77 -6.99 17.14
N GLY A 174 -0.80 -6.50 15.90
CA GLY A 174 -1.98 -6.54 15.04
C GLY A 174 -3.12 -5.73 15.63
N VAL A 175 -2.85 -4.47 15.97
CA VAL A 175 -3.83 -3.53 16.51
C VAL A 175 -3.67 -2.18 15.81
N VAL A 176 -4.70 -1.34 15.91
CA VAL A 176 -4.59 0.09 15.59
C VAL A 176 -4.68 0.86 16.90
N HIS A 177 -3.69 1.71 17.14
CA HIS A 177 -3.70 2.68 18.24
C HIS A 177 -4.21 4.04 17.76
N THR A 178 -4.92 4.77 18.61
CA THR A 178 -5.26 6.19 18.42
C THR A 178 -4.61 7.07 19.48
N LEU A 179 -4.22 8.29 19.12
CA LEU A 179 -3.63 9.28 20.02
C LEU A 179 -3.89 10.72 19.54
N PRO A 180 -3.92 11.72 20.44
CA PRO A 180 -4.05 13.13 20.06
C PRO A 180 -2.79 13.65 19.35
N VAL A 181 -2.95 14.54 18.37
CA VAL A 181 -1.83 15.19 17.64
C VAL A 181 -0.96 16.09 18.52
N ASN A 182 -1.47 16.51 19.68
CA ASN A 182 -0.74 17.29 20.67
C ASN A 182 0.08 16.43 21.64
N GLY A 183 -0.03 15.10 21.54
CA GLY A 183 0.59 14.14 22.43
C GLY A 183 -0.32 13.67 23.56
N GLY A 184 0.09 12.58 24.20
CA GLY A 184 -0.66 11.94 25.28
C GLY A 184 -0.60 10.42 25.22
N THR A 185 -1.52 9.80 25.95
CA THR A 185 -1.62 8.34 26.03
C THR A 185 -2.28 7.78 24.78
N ALA A 186 -1.56 6.93 24.05
CA ALA A 186 -2.14 6.13 22.99
C ALA A 186 -3.10 5.07 23.56
N LYS A 187 -4.22 4.85 22.88
CA LYS A 187 -5.22 3.84 23.23
C LYS A 187 -5.38 2.86 22.09
N THR A 188 -5.63 1.59 22.39
CA THR A 188 -6.07 0.65 21.35
C THR A 188 -7.44 1.08 20.84
N TRP A 189 -7.49 1.43 19.56
CA TRP A 189 -8.70 1.86 18.86
C TRP A 189 -9.41 0.67 18.20
N SER A 190 -8.64 -0.24 17.59
CA SER A 190 -9.14 -1.50 17.05
C SER A 190 -8.20 -2.65 17.39
N ASP A 191 -8.80 -3.77 17.74
CA ASP A 191 -8.15 -5.06 18.05
C ASP A 191 -8.84 -6.20 17.26
N ASP A 192 -9.31 -5.87 16.05
CA ASP A 192 -10.06 -6.83 15.23
C ASP A 192 -9.16 -7.98 14.73
N LYS A 193 -9.71 -9.19 14.71
CA LYS A 193 -8.99 -10.39 14.24
C LYS A 193 -8.48 -10.28 12.79
N LEU A 194 -9.09 -9.46 11.94
CA LEU A 194 -8.70 -9.33 10.53
C LEU A 194 -7.36 -8.59 10.35
N ILE A 195 -6.91 -7.83 11.36
CA ILE A 195 -5.63 -7.11 11.33
C ILE A 195 -4.55 -7.80 12.18
N LYS A 196 -4.84 -9.01 12.68
CA LYS A 196 -3.88 -9.80 13.45
C LYS A 196 -2.82 -10.44 12.55
N PRO A 197 -1.55 -10.49 13.02
CA PRO A 197 -0.55 -11.35 12.40
C PRO A 197 -0.86 -12.82 12.69
N THR A 198 -0.38 -13.68 11.81
CA THR A 198 -0.31 -15.13 11.96
C THR A 198 1.13 -15.61 12.19
N THR A 199 2.08 -15.18 11.35
CA THR A 199 3.51 -15.54 11.41
C THR A 199 4.46 -14.37 11.10
N ALA A 200 3.98 -13.29 10.48
CA ALA A 200 4.79 -12.14 10.07
C ALA A 200 4.15 -10.79 10.49
N PHE A 201 4.30 -9.76 9.65
CA PHE A 201 3.79 -8.40 9.92
C PHE A 201 2.26 -8.33 9.71
N GLY A 202 1.51 -8.06 10.78
CA GLY A 202 0.06 -7.87 10.75
C GLY A 202 -0.35 -6.51 10.19
N ALA A 203 -1.16 -5.76 10.95
CA ALA A 203 -1.55 -4.39 10.62
C ALA A 203 -0.34 -3.53 10.19
N ASN A 204 -0.32 -3.05 8.95
CA ASN A 204 0.84 -2.38 8.37
C ASN A 204 0.49 -0.98 7.84
N GLY A 205 0.30 -0.83 6.52
CA GLY A 205 -0.12 0.42 5.90
C GLY A 205 -1.49 0.86 6.40
N ILE A 206 -1.68 2.16 6.59
CA ILE A 206 -2.90 2.73 7.17
C ILE A 206 -3.25 4.08 6.54
N LYS A 207 -4.53 4.30 6.25
CA LYS A 207 -5.07 5.56 5.72
C LYS A 207 -6.46 5.84 6.30
N VAL A 208 -6.78 7.10 6.56
CA VAL A 208 -8.15 7.55 6.82
C VAL A 208 -8.79 7.93 5.49
N HIS A 209 -9.92 7.31 5.15
CA HIS A 209 -10.64 7.57 3.90
C HIS A 209 -12.12 7.21 4.03
N HIS A 210 -13.01 8.13 3.64
CA HIS A 210 -14.46 7.97 3.74
C HIS A 210 -14.95 7.51 5.12
N HIS A 211 -14.57 8.26 6.16
CA HIS A 211 -14.98 8.02 7.56
C HIS A 211 -14.67 6.58 8.02
N ALA A 212 -13.54 6.05 7.56
CA ALA A 212 -13.04 4.74 7.91
C ALA A 212 -11.51 4.76 7.95
N VAL A 213 -10.97 3.92 8.81
CA VAL A 213 -9.55 3.57 8.82
C VAL A 213 -9.38 2.34 7.94
N TRP A 214 -8.59 2.47 6.90
CA TRP A 214 -8.17 1.37 6.03
C TRP A 214 -6.80 0.90 6.48
N VAL A 215 -6.63 -0.42 6.57
CA VAL A 215 -5.42 -1.07 7.08
C VAL A 215 -5.07 -2.22 6.15
N SER A 216 -3.83 -2.28 5.69
CA SER A 216 -3.31 -3.49 5.06
C SER A 216 -2.82 -4.46 6.14
N ASN A 217 -2.95 -5.75 5.88
CA ASN A 217 -2.33 -6.80 6.68
C ASN A 217 -1.34 -7.54 5.79
N SER A 218 -0.05 -7.28 5.99
CA SER A 218 1.01 -7.80 5.11
C SER A 218 1.13 -9.31 5.16
N ASP A 219 0.88 -9.90 6.32
CA ASP A 219 0.98 -11.33 6.56
C ASP A 219 -0.18 -12.09 5.91
N THR A 220 -1.42 -11.62 6.09
CA THR A 220 -2.59 -12.29 5.48
C THR A 220 -2.85 -11.86 4.03
N GLY A 221 -2.14 -10.84 3.54
CA GLY A 221 -2.29 -10.32 2.17
C GLY A 221 -3.68 -9.73 1.92
N THR A 222 -4.21 -9.00 2.90
CA THR A 222 -5.56 -8.41 2.84
C THR A 222 -5.55 -6.90 3.03
N LEU A 223 -6.52 -6.25 2.40
CA LEU A 223 -6.88 -4.87 2.67
C LEU A 223 -8.18 -4.84 3.48
N VAL A 224 -8.15 -4.20 4.63
CA VAL A 224 -9.23 -4.19 5.61
C VAL A 224 -9.75 -2.77 5.78
N ARG A 225 -11.07 -2.59 5.76
CA ARG A 225 -11.74 -1.32 6.08
C ARG A 225 -12.42 -1.43 7.44
N ILE A 226 -12.16 -0.47 8.32
CA ILE A 226 -12.73 -0.37 9.66
C ILE A 226 -13.50 0.95 9.74
N PRO A 227 -14.84 0.93 9.73
CA PRO A 227 -15.63 2.16 9.84
C PRO A 227 -15.32 2.90 11.14
N ILE A 228 -15.19 4.22 11.09
CA ILE A 228 -15.22 5.05 12.30
C ILE A 228 -16.70 5.25 12.66
N ARG A 229 -17.10 4.93 13.89
CA ARG A 229 -18.46 5.18 14.37
C ARG A 229 -18.64 6.67 14.71
N ARG A 230 -19.89 7.11 14.88
CA ARG A 230 -20.20 8.51 15.24
C ARG A 230 -19.58 8.95 16.58
N ASP A 231 -19.30 8.01 17.47
CA ASP A 231 -18.63 8.26 18.76
C ASP A 231 -17.10 8.14 18.66
N GLY A 232 -16.56 8.05 17.45
CA GLY A 232 -15.13 7.89 17.18
C GLY A 232 -14.59 6.48 17.38
N THR A 233 -15.41 5.49 17.82
CA THR A 233 -14.93 4.11 18.05
C THR A 233 -14.84 3.29 16.76
N ALA A 234 -14.07 2.19 16.78
CA ALA A 234 -13.93 1.28 15.63
C ALA A 234 -15.19 0.42 15.42
N GLY A 235 -15.77 0.52 14.22
CA GLY A 235 -16.80 -0.38 13.70
C GLY A 235 -16.27 -1.78 13.35
N PRO A 236 -17.16 -2.69 12.89
CA PRO A 236 -16.74 -4.03 12.46
C PRO A 236 -15.85 -3.96 11.23
N ALA A 237 -14.70 -4.63 11.28
CA ALA A 237 -13.75 -4.67 10.17
C ALA A 237 -14.27 -5.52 9.01
N GLN A 238 -13.91 -5.13 7.78
CA GLN A 238 -14.35 -5.77 6.55
C GLN A 238 -13.18 -5.94 5.59
N VAL A 239 -12.97 -7.14 5.07
CA VAL A 239 -12.01 -7.36 3.98
C VAL A 239 -12.57 -6.72 2.71
N ARG A 240 -11.79 -5.84 2.08
CA ARG A 240 -12.13 -5.16 0.83
C ARG A 240 -11.37 -5.69 -0.37
N ALA A 241 -10.19 -6.27 -0.15
CA ALA A 241 -9.45 -7.02 -1.14
C ALA A 241 -8.60 -8.08 -0.45
N SER A 242 -8.32 -9.17 -1.15
CA SER A 242 -7.48 -10.27 -0.70
C SER A 242 -6.61 -10.76 -1.86
N GLY A 243 -5.66 -11.66 -1.58
CA GLY A 243 -4.72 -12.14 -2.59
C GLY A 243 -3.63 -11.13 -2.92
N LEU A 244 -3.26 -10.29 -1.94
CA LEU A 244 -2.26 -9.23 -2.07
C LEU A 244 -1.01 -9.59 -1.24
N PRO A 245 -0.24 -10.62 -1.64
CA PRO A 245 0.86 -11.12 -0.82
C PRO A 245 1.89 -10.03 -0.52
N GLY A 246 2.21 -9.85 0.76
CA GLY A 246 3.17 -8.83 1.18
C GLY A 246 2.73 -7.40 0.88
N ILE A 247 1.42 -7.13 0.83
CA ILE A 247 0.90 -5.76 0.77
C ILE A 247 1.47 -4.95 1.92
N ASP A 248 2.14 -3.85 1.57
CA ASP A 248 2.82 -2.98 2.52
C ASP A 248 1.92 -1.77 2.80
N ASP A 249 2.20 -0.60 2.23
CA ASP A 249 1.30 0.55 2.27
C ASP A 249 0.65 0.86 0.91
N PHE A 250 -0.31 1.78 0.93
CA PHE A 250 -1.16 2.10 -0.23
C PHE A 250 -1.62 3.56 -0.21
N ALA A 251 -2.11 4.03 -1.36
CA ALA A 251 -2.76 5.33 -1.48
C ALA A 251 -3.96 5.26 -2.43
N PHE A 252 -5.04 5.95 -2.05
CA PHE A 252 -6.21 6.14 -2.91
C PHE A 252 -5.87 6.98 -4.13
N THR A 253 -6.46 6.62 -5.27
CA THR A 253 -6.22 7.29 -6.56
C THR A 253 -7.14 8.49 -6.80
N GLY A 254 -8.07 8.76 -5.88
CA GLY A 254 -9.00 9.88 -5.97
C GLY A 254 -10.06 9.85 -4.85
N HIS A 255 -11.25 10.35 -5.14
CA HIS A 255 -12.40 10.39 -4.23
C HIS A 255 -13.17 9.06 -4.13
N GLY A 256 -12.72 8.00 -4.79
CA GLY A 256 -13.34 6.68 -4.69
C GLY A 256 -12.44 5.72 -3.92
N ASP A 257 -12.95 4.51 -3.67
CA ASP A 257 -12.21 3.47 -2.93
C ASP A 257 -11.13 2.77 -3.80
N ALA A 258 -10.90 3.22 -5.03
CA ALA A 258 -9.84 2.68 -5.89
C ALA A 258 -8.46 3.22 -5.47
N LEU A 259 -7.46 2.35 -5.45
CA LEU A 259 -6.15 2.66 -4.84
C LEU A 259 -5.01 1.93 -5.53
N ILE A 260 -3.78 2.35 -5.23
CA ILE A 260 -2.56 1.65 -5.61
C ILE A 260 -1.87 1.20 -4.33
N ALA A 261 -1.47 -0.07 -4.29
CA ALA A 261 -0.78 -0.69 -3.18
C ALA A 261 0.64 -1.12 -3.59
N ALA A 262 1.60 -0.91 -2.70
CA ALA A 262 2.92 -1.51 -2.79
C ALA A 262 2.85 -2.96 -2.29
N LEU A 263 3.36 -3.90 -3.09
CA LEU A 263 3.54 -5.29 -2.69
C LEU A 263 5.04 -5.56 -2.55
N ASN A 264 5.50 -5.58 -1.31
CA ASN A 264 6.92 -5.50 -0.97
C ASN A 264 7.70 -6.73 -1.46
N VAL A 265 7.34 -7.91 -0.96
CA VAL A 265 8.02 -9.18 -1.30
C VAL A 265 7.90 -9.53 -2.80
N PRO A 266 6.72 -9.40 -3.45
CA PRO A 266 6.60 -9.60 -4.89
C PRO A 266 7.38 -8.58 -5.75
N ASN A 267 7.83 -7.47 -5.16
CA ASN A 267 8.47 -6.36 -5.87
C ASN A 267 7.59 -5.76 -6.98
N THR A 268 6.33 -5.48 -6.65
CA THR A 268 5.35 -4.90 -7.58
C THR A 268 4.51 -3.82 -6.92
N ALA A 269 3.88 -2.97 -7.72
CA ALA A 269 2.73 -2.18 -7.29
C ALA A 269 1.49 -2.67 -8.02
N ALA A 270 0.36 -2.76 -7.33
CA ALA A 270 -0.91 -3.19 -7.88
C ALA A 270 -1.96 -2.08 -7.78
N TYR A 271 -2.73 -1.87 -8.84
CA TYR A 271 -3.97 -1.09 -8.76
C TYR A 271 -5.10 -2.01 -8.29
N ILE A 272 -5.91 -1.49 -7.39
CA ILE A 272 -7.03 -2.19 -6.76
C ILE A 272 -8.28 -1.35 -7.00
N THR A 273 -9.28 -1.94 -7.66
CA THR A 273 -10.58 -1.32 -7.91
C THR A 273 -11.43 -1.30 -6.64
N ALA A 274 -12.48 -0.47 -6.63
CA ALA A 274 -13.35 -0.31 -5.46
C ALA A 274 -14.07 -1.60 -5.02
N ASP A 275 -14.25 -2.55 -5.93
CA ASP A 275 -14.82 -3.89 -5.70
C ASP A 275 -13.78 -4.96 -5.33
N GLY A 276 -12.49 -4.59 -5.25
CA GLY A 276 -11.41 -5.45 -4.76
C GLY A 276 -10.68 -6.27 -5.83
N HIS A 277 -11.06 -6.16 -7.11
CA HIS A 277 -10.24 -6.69 -8.20
C HIS A 277 -8.92 -5.92 -8.30
N HIS A 278 -7.86 -6.60 -8.76
CA HIS A 278 -6.55 -5.98 -8.83
C HIS A 278 -5.70 -6.54 -9.96
N HIS A 279 -4.77 -5.72 -10.43
CA HIS A 279 -3.73 -6.11 -11.39
C HIS A 279 -2.44 -5.33 -11.12
N THR A 280 -1.32 -5.91 -11.54
CA THR A 280 0.00 -5.28 -11.41
C THR A 280 0.15 -4.12 -12.40
N VAL A 281 0.73 -3.02 -11.94
CA VAL A 281 0.86 -1.75 -12.70
C VAL A 281 2.28 -1.20 -12.71
N LEU A 282 3.13 -1.64 -11.78
CA LEU A 282 4.58 -1.44 -11.82
C LEU A 282 5.26 -2.71 -11.33
N THR A 283 6.45 -2.96 -11.84
CA THR A 283 7.29 -4.11 -11.51
C THR A 283 8.74 -3.68 -11.31
N GLY A 284 9.60 -4.64 -10.97
CA GLY A 284 11.05 -4.41 -10.98
C GLY A 284 11.61 -3.91 -12.32
N SER A 285 11.01 -4.25 -13.47
CA SER A 285 11.49 -3.74 -14.77
C SER A 285 11.21 -2.24 -14.96
N ASP A 286 10.26 -1.69 -14.22
CA ASP A 286 9.97 -0.24 -14.20
C ASP A 286 10.90 0.54 -13.25
N GLY A 287 11.70 -0.18 -12.45
CA GLY A 287 12.68 0.39 -11.51
C GLY A 287 12.37 0.13 -10.03
N LEU A 288 11.30 -0.59 -9.69
CA LEU A 288 10.98 -0.92 -8.30
C LEU A 288 12.05 -1.83 -7.67
N SER A 289 12.28 -1.63 -6.37
CA SER A 289 13.17 -2.48 -5.57
C SER A 289 12.61 -2.66 -4.15
N ASN A 290 11.70 -3.63 -3.99
CA ASN A 290 10.82 -3.82 -2.83
C ASN A 290 10.11 -2.53 -2.42
N PRO A 291 9.02 -2.16 -3.12
CA PRO A 291 8.26 -0.97 -2.80
C PRO A 291 7.62 -1.11 -1.41
N THR A 292 7.66 -0.04 -0.64
CA THR A 292 7.21 -0.01 0.77
C THR A 292 5.95 0.79 0.96
N SER A 293 5.77 1.85 0.18
CA SER A 293 4.57 2.67 0.25
C SER A 293 4.24 3.35 -1.07
N VAL A 294 3.09 4.03 -1.09
CA VAL A 294 2.59 4.77 -2.25
C VAL A 294 2.02 6.10 -1.76
N ALA A 295 2.27 7.18 -2.51
CA ALA A 295 1.54 8.42 -2.36
C ALA A 295 1.05 8.92 -3.72
N VAL A 296 -0.15 9.50 -3.73
CA VAL A 296 -0.79 10.07 -4.92
C VAL A 296 -1.02 11.57 -4.70
N ARG A 297 -0.63 12.41 -5.66
CA ARG A 297 -0.91 13.84 -5.68
C ARG A 297 -1.27 14.30 -7.08
N GLY A 298 -2.54 14.64 -7.29
CA GLY A 298 -3.06 14.86 -8.64
C GLY A 298 -2.74 13.65 -9.52
N ASN A 299 -2.12 13.88 -10.67
CA ASN A 299 -1.73 12.80 -11.57
C ASN A 299 -0.37 12.18 -11.24
N ALA A 300 0.30 12.57 -10.15
CA ALA A 300 1.60 12.02 -9.79
C ALA A 300 1.47 10.89 -8.77
N VAL A 301 2.12 9.76 -9.04
CA VAL A 301 2.28 8.65 -8.08
C VAL A 301 3.75 8.51 -7.71
N TYR A 302 4.01 8.39 -6.42
CA TYR A 302 5.33 8.23 -5.84
C TYR A 302 5.39 6.88 -5.13
N VAL A 303 6.44 6.11 -5.39
CA VAL A 303 6.64 4.77 -4.84
C VAL A 303 8.06 4.65 -4.31
N PRO A 304 8.29 4.90 -3.01
CA PRO A 304 9.55 4.53 -2.37
C PRO A 304 9.77 3.02 -2.40
N SER A 305 11.04 2.64 -2.55
CA SER A 305 11.55 1.28 -2.63
C SER A 305 12.70 1.14 -1.64
N ALA A 306 12.51 0.36 -0.57
CA ALA A 306 13.47 0.21 0.51
C ALA A 306 14.54 -0.86 0.25
N ALA A 307 14.34 -1.70 -0.76
CA ALA A 307 15.24 -2.79 -1.12
C ALA A 307 15.50 -3.80 0.03
N TYR A 308 14.50 -4.05 0.88
CA TYR A 308 14.66 -4.92 2.06
C TYR A 308 15.08 -6.35 1.71
N PHE A 309 14.62 -6.89 0.59
CA PHE A 309 14.86 -8.27 0.16
C PHE A 309 15.78 -8.35 -1.07
N THR A 310 15.69 -7.40 -1.99
CA THR A 310 16.56 -7.29 -3.16
C THR A 310 17.99 -6.92 -2.78
N GLY A 311 18.18 -6.21 -1.66
CA GLY A 311 19.50 -5.79 -1.18
C GLY A 311 20.22 -4.82 -2.12
N ALA A 312 19.50 -4.16 -3.03
CA ALA A 312 20.09 -3.29 -4.04
C ALA A 312 19.13 -2.17 -4.46
N ASN A 313 19.70 -1.03 -4.86
CA ASN A 313 18.97 0.05 -5.52
C ASN A 313 17.74 0.60 -4.75
N PRO A 314 17.84 0.94 -3.45
CA PRO A 314 16.76 1.65 -2.79
C PRO A 314 16.54 3.00 -3.49
N ASN A 315 15.28 3.33 -3.77
CA ASN A 315 14.96 4.46 -4.64
C ASN A 315 13.59 5.07 -4.33
N LEU A 316 13.33 6.23 -4.93
CA LEU A 316 12.01 6.83 -5.03
C LEU A 316 11.65 6.90 -6.50
N LEU A 317 10.65 6.11 -6.89
CA LEU A 317 10.10 6.10 -8.24
C LEU A 317 8.92 7.08 -8.31
N ARG A 318 8.78 7.73 -9.46
CA ARG A 318 7.60 8.53 -9.82
C ARG A 318 7.00 8.00 -11.12
N ALA A 319 5.68 7.89 -11.17
CA ALA A 319 4.91 7.61 -12.37
C ALA A 319 3.73 8.59 -12.51
N ASP A 320 3.11 8.62 -13.68
CA ASP A 320 1.94 9.46 -13.97
C ASP A 320 0.67 8.62 -14.01
N LEU A 321 -0.24 8.89 -13.07
CA LEU A 321 -1.60 8.37 -13.02
C LEU A 321 -2.38 8.89 -14.22
N GLN A 322 -2.98 7.96 -14.96
CA GLN A 322 -3.87 8.28 -16.07
C GLN A 322 -5.31 8.13 -15.58
N HIS A 323 -6.14 9.13 -15.88
CA HIS A 323 -7.57 9.16 -15.57
C HIS A 323 -8.38 8.84 -16.82
#